data_AF-T0HXF1-F1
#
_entry.id   AF-T0HXF1-F1
#
_cell.length_a   1.000
_cell.length_b   1.000
_cell.length_c   1.000
_cell.angle_alpha   90.00
_cell.angle_beta   90.00
_cell.angle_gamma   90.00
#
_symmetry.space_group_name_H-M   'P 1'
#
loop_
_entity.id
_entity.type
_entity.pdbx_description
1 polymer ?
#
loop_
_entity_poly.entity_id
_entity_poly.type
_entity_poly.pdbx_seq_one_letter_code
_entity_poly.pdbx_strand_id
1 'polypeptide(L)'
;MGMFDHIYCEIPLPDGFTGEMQTKDFDRALGTLLIRADGRLMMEECDWEDVPLEGRPDPKLPFIGSRRAINKRWRDLDFHGEFRFYGSGGFAGDWHEYIACFTHGALEAIHIVPKDAYPQIEPSARRKKAQRDTTATSTDADRTIPKGKGDFTPGRRLDAILAALPEDRRLEMESRVGELIAEVAKEINDSRS
;
A
#
# COMPACT_ATOMS: atom_id res chain seq x y z
N MET A 1 -6.01 -2.99 -13.92
CA MET A 1 -6.05 -3.01 -12.45
C MET A 1 -6.79 -4.28 -12.06
N GLY A 2 -6.29 -5.02 -11.06
CA GLY A 2 -6.88 -6.30 -10.66
C GLY A 2 -7.98 -6.12 -9.62
N MET A 3 -8.91 -7.07 -9.56
CA MET A 3 -9.97 -7.14 -8.56
C MET A 3 -9.38 -7.46 -7.17
N PHE A 4 -9.90 -6.83 -6.11
CA PHE A 4 -9.46 -6.99 -4.72
C PHE A 4 -10.66 -6.80 -3.79
N ASP A 5 -10.56 -7.27 -2.55
CA ASP A 5 -11.55 -7.02 -1.50
C ASP A 5 -11.02 -5.97 -0.52
N HIS A 6 -11.91 -5.19 0.09
CA HIS A 6 -11.57 -4.20 1.10
C HIS A 6 -11.51 -4.82 2.50
N ILE A 7 -10.55 -4.40 3.31
CA ILE A 7 -10.41 -4.84 4.71
C ILE A 7 -10.58 -3.63 5.64
N TYR A 8 -11.47 -3.78 6.62
CA TYR A 8 -11.52 -2.93 7.81
C TYR A 8 -11.02 -3.71 9.03
N CYS A 9 -10.31 -3.05 9.93
CA CYS A 9 -9.80 -3.66 11.15
C CYS A 9 -10.14 -2.79 12.35
N GLU A 10 -10.90 -3.32 13.30
CA GLU A 10 -11.22 -2.66 14.57
C GLU A 10 -10.09 -2.79 15.59
N ILE A 11 -9.20 -3.77 15.39
CA ILE A 11 -8.03 -4.00 16.23
C ILE A 11 -6.89 -3.08 15.73
N PRO A 12 -6.20 -2.34 16.63
CA PRO A 12 -5.05 -1.55 16.24
C PRO A 12 -3.98 -2.41 15.56
N LEU A 13 -3.50 -1.97 14.38
CA LEU A 13 -2.43 -2.65 13.67
C LEU A 13 -1.10 -2.49 14.43
N PRO A 14 -0.15 -3.43 14.28
CA PRO A 14 1.06 -3.43 15.12
C PRO A 14 1.98 -2.20 14.93
N ASP A 15 1.87 -1.49 13.81
CA ASP A 15 2.57 -0.23 13.52
C ASP A 15 1.68 1.02 13.68
N GLY A 16 0.43 0.85 14.12
CA GLY A 16 -0.51 1.95 14.33
C GLY A 16 -1.11 2.54 13.05
N PHE A 17 -0.95 1.89 11.89
CA PHE A 17 -1.55 2.35 10.64
C PHE A 17 -3.09 2.32 10.69
N THR A 18 -3.74 3.33 10.08
CA THR A 18 -5.21 3.50 10.09
C THR A 18 -5.80 3.78 8.71
N GLY A 19 -5.06 3.51 7.63
CA GLY A 19 -5.52 3.73 6.27
C GLY A 19 -6.37 2.60 5.69
N GLU A 20 -6.83 2.81 4.46
CA GLU A 20 -7.58 1.79 3.71
C GLU A 20 -6.70 0.58 3.38
N MET A 21 -7.27 -0.61 3.55
CA MET A 21 -6.58 -1.87 3.32
C MET A 21 -7.35 -2.74 2.33
N GLN A 22 -6.61 -3.58 1.62
CA GLN A 22 -7.10 -4.46 0.57
C GLN A 22 -6.47 -5.84 0.68
N THR A 23 -7.17 -6.87 0.20
CA THR A 23 -6.65 -8.24 0.07
C THR A 23 -6.99 -8.84 -1.29
N LYS A 24 -6.24 -9.87 -1.68
CA LYS A 24 -6.45 -10.67 -2.90
C LYS A 24 -6.47 -12.16 -2.64
N ASP A 25 -6.51 -12.57 -1.38
CA ASP A 25 -6.37 -13.97 -0.98
C ASP A 25 -7.73 -14.71 -0.97
N PHE A 26 -8.84 -13.99 -1.03
CA PHE A 26 -10.20 -14.54 -1.15
C PHE A 26 -10.67 -14.58 -2.62
N ASP A 27 -11.98 -14.70 -2.83
CA ASP A 27 -12.63 -14.77 -4.14
C ASP A 27 -12.51 -13.47 -4.97
N ARG A 28 -12.00 -12.39 -4.37
CA ARG A 28 -11.80 -11.07 -5.01
C ARG A 28 -13.13 -10.52 -5.53
N ALA A 29 -14.22 -10.70 -4.80
CA ALA A 29 -15.56 -10.35 -5.28
C ALA A 29 -15.90 -8.85 -5.14
N LEU A 30 -14.89 -7.98 -4.92
CA LEU A 30 -15.09 -6.58 -4.52
C LEU A 30 -15.90 -6.49 -3.22
N GLY A 31 -15.70 -7.47 -2.33
CA GLY A 31 -16.37 -7.54 -1.05
C GLY A 31 -15.71 -6.65 0.00
N THR A 32 -16.42 -6.47 1.10
CA THR A 32 -15.90 -5.83 2.30
C THR A 32 -15.75 -6.88 3.38
N LEU A 33 -14.54 -7.03 3.94
CA LEU A 33 -14.30 -7.81 5.14
C LEU A 33 -13.99 -6.90 6.33
N LEU A 34 -14.30 -7.40 7.52
CA LEU A 34 -14.09 -6.73 8.79
C LEU A 34 -13.43 -7.69 9.78
N ILE A 35 -12.23 -7.35 10.24
CA ILE A 35 -11.62 -7.95 11.42
C ILE A 35 -12.18 -7.21 12.63
N ARG A 36 -13.11 -7.84 13.35
CA ARG A 36 -13.78 -7.23 14.50
C ARG A 36 -12.89 -7.23 15.75
N ALA A 37 -13.22 -6.38 16.70
CA ALA A 37 -12.54 -6.27 17.99
C ALA A 37 -12.63 -7.56 18.84
N ASP A 38 -13.64 -8.40 18.59
CA ASP A 38 -13.77 -9.73 19.21
C ASP A 38 -12.90 -10.81 18.54
N GLY A 39 -12.12 -10.44 17.52
CA GLY A 39 -11.24 -11.34 16.79
C GLY A 39 -11.94 -12.16 15.71
N ARG A 40 -13.22 -11.91 15.39
CA ARG A 40 -13.90 -12.60 14.29
C ARG A 40 -13.62 -11.92 12.94
N LEU A 41 -13.57 -12.73 11.88
CA LEU A 41 -13.55 -12.23 10.50
C LEU A 41 -14.96 -12.26 9.92
N MET A 42 -15.50 -11.07 9.62
CA MET A 42 -16.84 -10.91 9.07
C MET A 42 -16.76 -10.49 7.60
N MET A 43 -17.73 -10.90 6.80
CA MET A 43 -17.93 -10.43 5.43
C MET A 43 -19.24 -9.66 5.35
N GLU A 44 -19.22 -8.49 4.70
CA GLU A 44 -20.44 -7.76 4.38
C GLU A 44 -21.17 -8.49 3.27
N GLU A 45 -22.35 -9.02 3.58
CA GLU A 45 -23.29 -9.48 2.58
C GLU A 45 -24.35 -8.40 2.36
N CYS A 46 -24.82 -8.30 1.12
CA CYS A 46 -25.98 -7.51 0.79
C CYS A 46 -26.82 -8.24 -0.25
N ASP A 47 -28.11 -7.94 -0.27
CA ASP A 47 -28.96 -8.29 -1.40
C ASP A 47 -28.94 -7.11 -2.39
N TRP A 48 -29.27 -7.39 -3.64
CA TRP A 48 -29.31 -6.37 -4.68
C TRP A 48 -30.73 -6.24 -5.19
N GLU A 49 -31.21 -5.01 -5.29
CA GLU A 49 -32.45 -4.71 -5.99
C GLU A 49 -32.20 -3.77 -7.17
N ASP A 50 -33.03 -3.91 -8.19
CA ASP A 50 -32.99 -3.03 -9.34
C ASP A 50 -33.62 -1.67 -9.00
N VAL A 51 -32.96 -0.59 -9.40
CA VAL A 51 -33.42 0.77 -9.16
C VAL A 51 -34.23 1.24 -10.38
N PRO A 52 -35.48 1.73 -10.20
CA PRO A 52 -36.25 2.33 -11.28
C PRO A 52 -35.52 3.50 -11.92
N LEU A 53 -35.77 3.78 -13.21
CA LEU A 53 -35.04 4.78 -13.97
C LEU A 53 -35.10 6.18 -13.33
N GLU A 54 -36.24 6.51 -12.72
CA GLU A 54 -36.51 7.78 -12.04
C GLU A 54 -35.64 7.98 -10.79
N GLY A 55 -35.20 6.88 -10.16
CA GLY A 55 -34.34 6.90 -8.99
C GLY A 55 -32.85 6.80 -9.31
N ARG A 56 -32.46 6.74 -10.59
CA ARG A 56 -31.05 6.60 -10.99
C ARG A 56 -30.35 7.97 -10.97
N PRO A 57 -29.05 8.03 -10.64
CA PRO A 57 -28.30 9.28 -10.54
C PRO A 57 -28.23 10.06 -11.86
N ASP A 58 -28.17 9.34 -12.98
CA ASP A 58 -28.12 9.93 -14.32
C ASP A 58 -29.09 9.19 -15.26
N PRO A 59 -30.23 9.83 -15.63
CA PRO A 59 -31.19 9.26 -16.57
C PRO A 59 -30.63 9.00 -17.98
N LYS A 60 -29.55 9.70 -18.38
CA LYS A 60 -28.91 9.54 -19.70
C LYS A 60 -27.99 8.33 -19.75
N LEU A 61 -27.54 7.84 -18.60
CA LEU A 61 -26.68 6.67 -18.46
C LEU A 61 -27.42 5.61 -17.63
N PRO A 62 -28.45 4.95 -18.20
CA PRO A 62 -29.37 4.11 -17.45
C PRO A 62 -28.71 2.92 -16.76
N PHE A 63 -27.49 2.53 -17.14
CA PHE A 63 -26.74 1.47 -16.48
C PHE A 63 -26.10 1.91 -15.15
N ILE A 64 -25.81 3.21 -14.98
CA ILE A 64 -25.22 3.73 -13.74
C ILE A 64 -26.30 3.80 -12.67
N GLY A 65 -26.01 3.18 -11.52
CA GLY A 65 -26.97 3.11 -10.40
C GLY A 65 -28.20 2.26 -10.71
N SER A 66 -28.13 1.37 -11.71
CA SER A 66 -29.23 0.45 -12.05
C SER A 66 -29.52 -0.59 -10.96
N ARG A 67 -28.59 -0.79 -10.03
CA ARG A 67 -28.75 -1.62 -8.84
C ARG A 67 -28.27 -0.89 -7.60
N ARG A 68 -28.89 -1.18 -6.46
CA ARG A 68 -28.43 -0.74 -5.15
C ARG A 68 -28.36 -1.91 -4.18
N ALA A 69 -27.36 -1.87 -3.31
CA ALA A 69 -27.23 -2.81 -2.21
C ALA A 69 -28.29 -2.50 -1.15
N ILE A 70 -29.00 -3.53 -0.71
CA ILE A 70 -29.99 -3.51 0.36
C ILE A 70 -29.67 -4.62 1.37
N ASN A 71 -30.33 -4.60 2.53
CA ASN A 71 -30.19 -5.64 3.56
C ASN A 71 -28.73 -5.96 3.91
N LYS A 72 -27.90 -4.92 4.03
CA LYS A 72 -26.51 -5.05 4.45
C LYS A 72 -26.44 -5.74 5.80
N ARG A 73 -25.68 -6.82 5.87
CA ARG A 73 -25.52 -7.65 7.05
C ARG A 73 -24.10 -8.18 7.13
N TRP A 74 -23.64 -8.42 8.34
CA TRP A 74 -22.34 -9.05 8.58
C TRP A 74 -22.54 -10.55 8.78
N ARG A 75 -21.83 -11.35 7.99
CA ARG A 75 -21.77 -12.81 8.14
C ARG A 75 -20.42 -13.21 8.69
N ASP A 76 -20.41 -14.00 9.77
CA ASP A 76 -19.18 -14.62 10.28
C ASP A 76 -18.70 -15.67 9.27
N LEU A 77 -17.41 -15.60 8.91
CA LEU A 77 -16.81 -16.56 7.98
C LEU A 77 -16.31 -17.83 8.67
N ASP A 78 -16.20 -17.84 10.01
CA ASP A 78 -15.56 -18.90 10.79
C ASP A 78 -14.20 -19.31 10.17
N PHE A 79 -13.45 -18.30 9.69
CA PHE A 79 -12.26 -18.50 8.90
C PHE A 79 -11.12 -19.14 9.73
N HIS A 80 -10.41 -20.09 9.13
CA HIS A 80 -9.25 -20.73 9.71
C HIS A 80 -8.12 -20.72 8.69
N GLY A 81 -6.96 -20.18 9.07
CA GLY A 81 -5.79 -20.04 8.22
C GLY A 81 -5.22 -18.64 8.28
N GLU A 82 -4.37 -18.34 7.30
CA GLU A 82 -3.68 -17.05 7.20
C GLU A 82 -4.10 -16.35 5.92
N PHE A 83 -4.23 -15.03 5.97
CA PHE A 83 -4.36 -14.24 4.75
C PHE A 83 -3.56 -12.94 4.85
N ARG A 84 -3.16 -12.44 3.68
CA ARG A 84 -2.41 -11.19 3.53
C ARG A 84 -3.32 -10.05 3.17
N PHE A 85 -3.05 -8.90 3.74
CA PHE A 85 -3.70 -7.65 3.38
C PHE A 85 -2.69 -6.51 3.44
N TYR A 86 -2.93 -5.49 2.63
CA TYR A 86 -2.00 -4.39 2.44
C TYR A 86 -2.74 -3.08 2.22
N GLY A 87 -2.08 -1.97 2.53
CA GLY A 87 -2.62 -0.62 2.37
C GLY A 87 -1.49 0.38 2.14
N SER A 88 -1.86 1.59 1.74
CA SER A 88 -0.93 2.72 1.70
C SER A 88 -1.62 3.99 2.19
N GLY A 89 -0.87 4.87 2.84
CA GLY A 89 -1.34 6.18 3.29
C GLY A 89 -1.61 7.18 2.17
N GLY A 90 -2.21 6.76 1.06
CA GLY A 90 -2.42 7.53 -0.16
C GLY A 90 -1.43 7.19 -1.29
N PHE A 91 -1.43 8.02 -2.34
CA PHE A 91 -0.69 7.76 -3.59
C PHE A 91 0.85 7.73 -3.43
N ALA A 92 1.37 8.45 -2.44
CA ALA A 92 2.80 8.51 -2.11
C ALA A 92 3.09 8.04 -0.68
N GLY A 93 2.12 7.40 -0.02
CA GLY A 93 2.29 6.88 1.32
C GLY A 93 3.18 5.64 1.35
N ASP A 94 3.69 5.31 2.53
CA ASP A 94 4.41 4.06 2.74
C ASP A 94 3.50 2.86 2.49
N TRP A 95 4.10 1.78 1.99
CA TRP A 95 3.43 0.50 1.78
C TRP A 95 3.41 -0.27 3.09
N HIS A 96 2.21 -0.63 3.55
CA HIS A 96 1.99 -1.43 4.74
C HIS A 96 1.41 -2.77 4.32
N GLU A 97 1.96 -3.86 4.84
CA GLU A 97 1.51 -5.22 4.53
C GLU A 97 1.54 -6.07 5.79
N TYR A 98 0.52 -6.92 5.93
CA TYR A 98 0.27 -7.69 7.12
C TYR A 98 -0.17 -9.12 6.77
N ILE A 99 0.07 -10.03 7.70
CA ILE A 99 -0.52 -11.38 7.72
C ILE A 99 -1.41 -11.45 8.95
N ALA A 100 -2.69 -11.75 8.77
CA ALA A 100 -3.58 -12.12 9.87
C ALA A 100 -3.71 -13.64 9.95
N CYS A 101 -3.50 -14.19 11.14
CA CYS A 101 -3.59 -15.61 11.44
C CYS A 101 -4.87 -15.88 12.24
N PHE A 102 -5.71 -16.79 11.75
CA PHE A 102 -6.95 -17.20 12.38
C PHE A 102 -6.94 -18.69 12.70
N THR A 103 -7.33 -19.01 13.93
CA THR A 103 -7.44 -20.38 14.42
C THR A 103 -8.83 -20.59 15.00
N HIS A 104 -9.59 -21.51 14.40
CA HIS A 104 -10.99 -21.82 14.76
C HIS A 104 -11.92 -20.60 14.74
N GLY A 105 -11.85 -19.79 13.67
CA GLY A 105 -12.70 -18.62 13.51
C GLY A 105 -12.34 -17.44 14.40
N ALA A 106 -11.22 -17.50 15.13
CA ALA A 106 -10.74 -16.43 16.01
C ALA A 106 -9.35 -15.98 15.58
N LEU A 107 -9.13 -14.66 15.58
CA LEU A 107 -7.85 -14.04 15.31
C LEU A 107 -6.85 -14.39 16.42
N GLU A 108 -5.71 -14.93 16.02
CA GLU A 108 -4.60 -15.26 16.92
C GLU A 108 -3.54 -14.16 16.92
N ALA A 109 -3.15 -13.68 15.74
CA ALA A 109 -2.12 -12.66 15.60
C ALA A 109 -2.26 -11.89 14.28
N ILE A 110 -1.73 -10.65 14.28
CA ILE A 110 -1.46 -9.86 13.08
C ILE A 110 0.04 -9.56 13.07
N HIS A 111 0.72 -9.96 12.00
CA HIS A 111 2.16 -9.74 11.83
C HIS A 111 2.40 -8.72 10.72
N ILE A 112 3.34 -7.79 10.96
CA ILE A 112 3.84 -6.90 9.90
C ILE A 112 4.74 -7.73 8.98
N VAL A 113 4.54 -7.59 7.67
CA VAL A 113 5.44 -8.12 6.66
C VAL A 113 6.53 -7.09 6.38
N PRO A 114 7.82 -7.41 6.62
CA PRO A 114 8.90 -6.47 6.34
C PRO A 114 8.94 -6.09 4.86
N LYS A 115 9.22 -4.82 4.57
CA LYS A 115 9.30 -4.28 3.20
C LYS A 115 10.28 -5.04 2.30
N ASP A 116 11.33 -5.59 2.90
CA ASP A 116 12.39 -6.35 2.23
C ASP A 116 11.98 -7.79 1.89
N ALA A 117 10.84 -8.28 2.41
CA ALA A 117 10.32 -9.61 2.12
C ALA A 117 9.89 -9.76 0.64
N TYR A 118 9.66 -8.63 -0.05
CA TYR A 118 9.40 -8.59 -1.48
C TYR A 118 10.42 -7.69 -2.19
N PRO A 119 11.06 -8.14 -3.28
CA PRO A 119 11.73 -7.22 -4.18
C PRO A 119 10.66 -6.33 -4.78
N GLN A 120 10.54 -5.11 -4.26
CA GLN A 120 9.71 -4.07 -4.83
C GLN A 120 10.09 -3.96 -6.31
N ILE A 121 9.19 -4.35 -7.21
CA ILE A 121 9.41 -4.11 -8.63
C ILE A 121 9.31 -2.61 -8.78
N GLU A 122 10.46 -1.95 -8.74
CA GLU A 122 10.62 -0.53 -9.04
C GLU A 122 9.75 -0.20 -10.25
N PRO A 123 8.81 0.76 -10.15
CA PRO A 123 7.92 1.13 -11.26
C PRO A 123 8.70 1.44 -12.55
N SER A 124 9.96 1.85 -12.42
CA SER A 124 10.90 2.11 -13.51
C SER A 124 11.34 0.85 -14.30
N ALA A 125 11.23 -0.35 -13.74
CA ALA A 125 11.57 -1.60 -14.41
C ALA A 125 10.58 -1.99 -15.50
N ARG A 126 9.33 -1.48 -15.46
CA ARG A 126 8.34 -1.65 -16.54
C ARG A 126 8.69 -0.87 -17.81
N ARG A 127 9.50 0.19 -17.72
CA ARG A 127 9.81 1.06 -18.87
C ARG A 127 10.90 0.54 -19.79
N LYS A 128 11.69 -0.47 -19.39
CA LYS A 128 12.82 -0.97 -20.21
C LYS A 128 12.48 -2.16 -21.11
N LYS A 129 11.30 -2.78 -20.98
CA LYS A 129 10.91 -3.95 -21.81
C LYS A 129 10.00 -3.62 -23.00
N ALA A 130 9.40 -2.43 -23.04
CA ALA A 130 8.58 -1.98 -24.17
C ALA A 130 9.40 -1.33 -25.31
N GLN A 131 10.72 -1.18 -25.16
CA GLN A 131 11.58 -0.47 -26.11
C GLN A 131 12.67 -1.36 -26.72
N ARG A 132 12.55 -2.69 -26.62
CA ARG A 132 13.50 -3.65 -27.21
C ARG A 132 12.96 -4.53 -28.34
N ASP A 133 11.67 -4.42 -28.70
CA ASP A 133 11.08 -5.24 -29.77
C ASP A 133 10.85 -4.47 -31.10
N THR A 134 11.38 -3.25 -31.22
CA THR A 134 11.41 -2.50 -32.49
C THR A 134 12.82 -2.09 -32.85
N THR A 135 13.69 -3.06 -33.13
CA THR A 135 14.80 -2.96 -34.10
C THR A 135 15.52 -4.31 -34.19
N ALA A 136 14.99 -5.20 -35.01
CA ALA A 136 15.76 -6.30 -35.56
C ALA A 136 16.21 -5.89 -36.97
N THR A 137 17.41 -5.32 -37.11
CA THR A 137 18.28 -5.59 -38.27
C THR A 137 19.72 -5.24 -37.93
N SER A 138 20.64 -6.14 -38.30
CA SER A 138 22.03 -5.89 -38.69
C SER A 138 23.15 -5.95 -37.60
N THR A 139 23.81 -7.12 -37.61
CA THR A 139 25.26 -7.34 -37.85
C THR A 139 26.28 -7.16 -36.71
N ASP A 140 26.92 -8.30 -36.40
CA ASP A 140 28.28 -8.61 -35.91
C ASP A 140 29.08 -7.74 -34.93
N ALA A 141 29.81 -8.51 -34.11
CA ALA A 141 31.14 -8.30 -33.55
C ALA A 141 31.30 -7.69 -32.14
N ASP A 142 31.74 -8.60 -31.25
CA ASP A 142 32.94 -8.47 -30.41
C ASP A 142 32.91 -7.61 -29.12
N ARG A 143 33.59 -8.20 -28.11
CA ARG A 143 34.26 -7.60 -26.96
C ARG A 143 33.57 -7.33 -25.60
N THR A 144 33.99 -8.19 -24.66
CA THR A 144 34.52 -7.92 -23.30
C THR A 144 33.65 -7.33 -22.18
N ILE A 145 33.61 -8.10 -21.08
CA ILE A 145 33.10 -7.77 -19.75
C ILE A 145 34.24 -7.20 -18.88
N PRO A 146 34.07 -6.09 -18.15
CA PRO A 146 34.86 -5.84 -16.95
C PRO A 146 34.04 -6.05 -15.67
N LYS A 147 34.62 -6.85 -14.76
CA LYS A 147 34.26 -6.94 -13.34
C LYS A 147 34.70 -5.64 -12.64
N GLY A 148 33.81 -5.00 -11.89
CA GLY A 148 34.14 -3.89 -11.00
C GLY A 148 33.58 -4.11 -9.61
N LYS A 149 34.47 -4.43 -8.65
CA LYS A 149 34.24 -4.32 -7.20
C LYS A 149 34.22 -2.83 -6.83
N GLY A 150 33.32 -2.41 -5.95
CA GLY A 150 33.29 -1.05 -5.41
C GLY A 150 32.76 -1.04 -3.98
N ASP A 151 33.65 -0.69 -3.05
CA ASP A 151 33.45 -0.66 -1.60
C ASP A 151 32.41 0.37 -1.15
N PHE A 152 31.65 0.01 -0.10
CA PHE A 152 30.62 0.84 0.52
C PHE A 152 31.17 1.59 1.74
N THR A 153 31.08 2.92 1.77
CA THR A 153 31.39 3.75 2.94
C THR A 153 30.20 4.67 3.27
N PRO A 154 29.74 4.78 4.53
CA PRO A 154 28.38 5.27 4.83
C PRO A 154 28.21 6.81 4.83
N GLY A 155 29.31 7.58 4.76
CA GLY A 155 29.26 9.04 5.01
C GLY A 155 28.94 9.93 3.80
N ARG A 156 28.96 9.42 2.55
CA ARG A 156 28.79 10.25 1.34
C ARG A 156 27.35 10.44 0.86
N ARG A 157 26.36 9.94 1.60
CA ARG A 157 24.99 9.76 1.08
C ARG A 157 24.07 10.98 1.25
N LEU A 158 24.29 11.86 2.23
CA LEU A 158 23.43 13.04 2.40
C LEU A 158 23.74 14.15 1.38
N ASP A 159 25.02 14.44 1.14
CA ASP A 159 25.43 15.52 0.22
C ASP A 159 24.98 15.27 -1.22
N ALA A 160 24.96 14.00 -1.64
CA ALA A 160 24.51 13.59 -2.97
C ALA A 160 22.99 13.66 -3.13
N ILE A 161 22.21 13.50 -2.05
CA ILE A 161 20.75 13.59 -2.07
C ILE A 161 20.31 15.06 -2.12
N LEU A 162 20.98 15.93 -1.37
CA LEU A 162 20.71 17.37 -1.37
C LEU A 162 21.08 18.05 -2.72
N ALA A 163 22.09 17.54 -3.43
CA ALA A 163 22.49 18.05 -4.74
C ALA A 163 21.58 17.64 -5.92
N ALA A 164 20.67 16.68 -5.71
CA ALA A 164 19.77 16.16 -6.74
C ALA A 164 18.35 16.74 -6.67
N LEU A 165 18.07 17.61 -5.69
CA LEU A 165 16.78 18.26 -5.52
C LEU A 165 16.75 19.61 -6.25
N PRO A 166 15.62 20.01 -6.86
CA PRO A 166 15.47 21.36 -7.38
C PRO A 166 15.58 22.39 -6.23
N GLU A 167 16.19 23.54 -6.50
CA GLU A 167 16.62 24.54 -5.50
C GLU A 167 15.48 25.04 -4.59
N ASP A 168 14.24 25.05 -5.10
CA ASP A 168 13.03 25.40 -4.35
C ASP A 168 12.73 24.41 -3.22
N ARG A 169 12.90 23.10 -3.47
CA ARG A 169 12.72 22.02 -2.48
C ARG A 169 13.86 21.97 -1.47
N ARG A 170 15.06 22.37 -1.89
CA ARG A 170 16.26 22.35 -1.05
C ARG A 170 16.17 23.38 0.08
N LEU A 171 15.76 24.61 -0.25
CA LEU A 171 15.54 25.68 0.73
C LEU A 171 14.43 25.34 1.73
N GLU A 172 13.35 24.70 1.27
CA GLU A 172 12.26 24.24 2.16
C GLU A 172 12.74 23.16 3.13
N MET A 173 13.53 22.18 2.65
CA MET A 173 14.08 21.13 3.51
C MET A 173 15.13 21.68 4.50
N GLU A 174 16.01 22.57 4.08
CA GLU A 174 17.00 23.20 4.97
C GLU A 174 16.32 24.01 6.08
N SER A 175 15.22 24.71 5.78
CA SER A 175 14.41 25.40 6.79
C SER A 175 13.78 24.44 7.80
N ARG A 176 13.17 23.34 7.32
CA ARG A 176 12.51 22.35 8.19
C ARG A 176 13.49 21.57 9.06
N VAL A 177 14.69 21.28 8.54
CA VAL A 177 15.77 20.68 9.33
C VAL A 177 16.25 21.64 10.41
N GLY A 178 16.36 22.94 10.10
CA GLY A 178 16.70 23.96 11.09
C GLY A 178 15.69 24.07 12.24
N GLU A 179 14.40 24.03 11.92
CA GLU A 179 13.31 24.03 12.91
C GLU A 179 13.33 22.78 13.80
N LEU A 180 13.53 21.60 13.20
CA LEU A 180 13.59 20.34 13.94
C LEU A 180 14.77 20.30 14.92
N ILE A 181 15.94 20.83 14.50
CA ILE A 181 17.12 20.93 15.37
C ILE A 181 16.86 21.89 16.54
N ALA A 182 16.18 23.01 16.30
CA ALA A 182 15.84 23.96 17.35
C ALA A 182 14.82 23.39 18.35
N GLU A 183 13.84 22.61 17.88
CA GLU A 183 12.84 21.95 18.72
C GLU A 183 13.47 20.87 19.61
N VAL A 184 14.33 20.03 19.04
CA VAL A 184 15.09 19.01 19.80
C VAL A 184 16.04 19.66 20.82
N ALA A 185 16.71 20.75 20.45
CA ALA A 185 17.58 21.48 21.38
C ALA A 185 16.81 22.08 22.57
N LYS A 186 15.57 22.54 22.33
CA LYS A 186 14.69 23.07 23.38
C LYS A 186 14.21 21.96 24.32
N GLU A 187 13.79 20.82 23.78
CA GLU A 187 13.33 19.67 24.57
C GLU A 187 14.44 19.08 25.46
N ILE A 188 15.69 19.06 24.96
CA ILE A 188 16.86 18.65 25.73
C ILE A 188 17.17 19.62 26.87
N ASN A 189 16.94 20.93 26.68
CA ASN A 189 17.21 21.95 27.69
C ASN A 189 16.12 21.98 28.78
N ASP A 190 14.85 21.78 28.39
CA ASP A 190 13.72 21.68 29.32
C ASP A 190 13.78 20.39 30.16
N SER A 191 14.39 19.31 29.65
CA SER A 191 14.61 18.05 30.38
C SER A 191 15.76 18.10 31.40
N ARG A 192 16.52 19.21 31.45
CA ARG A 192 17.67 19.40 32.35
C ARG A 192 17.44 20.42 33.47
N SER A 193 16.27 21.08 33.51
CA SER A 193 15.85 21.98 34.59
C SER A 193 14.92 21.28 35.58
#